data_AF-A0A935MNZ3-F1
#
_entry.id   AF-A0A935MNZ3-F1
#
_cell.length_a   1.000
_cell.length_b   1.000
_cell.length_c   1.000
_cell.angle_alpha   90.00
_cell.angle_beta   90.00
_cell.angle_gamma   90.00
#
_symmetry.space_group_name_H-M   'P 1'
#
loop_
_entity.id
_entity.type
_entity.pdbx_description
1 polymer ?
#
loop_
_entity_poly.entity_id
_entity_poly.type
_entity_poly.pdbx_seq_one_letter_code
_entity_poly.pdbx_strand_id
1 'polypeptide(L)'
;MNKIFTVLICVFAIGIGYSQGPAFKYQGVARNAQNASLNNQAIALRLTILNAGNSPVYSEVHSVTTSAIGLFSVNVCQGTNPTGSCATIDWAAGGFQLKVDMDVTGGAQFAPMGVSPILAVPVAAYAMKAQSAVQGDADSNPQNELQNLTFTPATNMLSISQGNAVDLTGLKNDADSDPANEIQTLVLDTTTNQLILSKNGGIVTLPSGGASLWTKNGNLLSYVDGSQSIVFDPKGGAPLNQASLVVNFRPNAVRRTVSGPTDWYEEFWTKPANALGKEIAYGSYVKEYPTTFAQHYLRFDKDTFQVGRITNTLNGSSKNSVTNEFVLLNQGYNGATAVRILGVVNSAFDGVGQIYNAVGGRPGGVITAANVNNTVVPYVGVFNPNNSSQLIGGIYVNGTQSVIAANVKNFWMDHPKDPTKEIWYASIEGPEAAAYERGTAQLVNGEAFIPFSEHFELVINPSTMTINLTPGSASSEGIAVIEKSAKGIRVKELRQGKGNYSFDWEAKAVRKGYEDYKAVRIKGLETPTPVRIPSSIPEVNEAFERLD
;
A
#
# COMPACT_ATOMS: atom_id res chain seq x y z
N MET A 1 13.01 89.93 -34.49
CA MET A 1 14.15 89.09 -34.04
C MET A 1 13.66 88.28 -32.84
N ASN A 2 13.81 86.96 -32.72
CA ASN A 2 14.43 85.97 -33.61
C ASN A 2 13.70 84.61 -33.52
N LYS A 3 13.71 83.90 -34.66
CA LYS A 3 13.96 82.46 -34.88
C LYS A 3 13.86 81.52 -33.65
N ILE A 4 12.98 80.52 -33.62
CA ILE A 4 12.93 79.24 -34.39
C ILE A 4 13.69 78.07 -33.74
N PHE A 5 12.95 76.97 -33.53
CA PHE A 5 13.33 75.55 -33.43
C PHE A 5 13.91 74.93 -32.13
N THR A 6 12.96 74.37 -31.38
CA THR A 6 12.89 73.06 -30.71
C THR A 6 13.91 71.96 -31.08
N VAL A 7 14.46 71.36 -30.03
CA VAL A 7 14.89 69.94 -29.85
C VAL A 7 14.85 69.63 -28.32
N LEU A 8 14.84 68.42 -27.73
CA LEU A 8 14.97 67.01 -28.17
C LEU A 8 14.38 66.06 -27.07
N ILE A 9 13.66 64.98 -27.45
CA ILE A 9 13.43 63.69 -26.72
C ILE A 9 12.84 63.64 -25.28
N CYS A 10 11.74 62.89 -25.12
CA CYS A 10 11.50 61.76 -24.18
C CYS A 10 9.99 61.55 -23.98
N VAL A 11 9.41 60.43 -24.47
CA VAL A 11 7.98 60.13 -24.24
C VAL A 11 7.84 58.75 -23.58
N PHE A 12 7.53 58.77 -22.29
CA PHE A 12 7.16 57.60 -21.51
C PHE A 12 5.70 57.23 -21.78
N ALA A 13 5.42 55.96 -22.07
CA ALA A 13 4.04 55.49 -22.25
C ALA A 13 3.35 55.38 -20.88
N ILE A 14 2.43 56.32 -20.60
CA ILE A 14 1.66 56.37 -19.36
C ILE A 14 0.60 55.26 -19.38
N GLY A 15 0.74 54.29 -18.47
CA GLY A 15 -0.27 53.25 -18.25
C GLY A 15 -1.56 53.85 -17.67
N ILE A 16 -2.63 53.81 -18.44
CA ILE A 16 -3.91 54.48 -18.11
C ILE A 16 -4.69 53.64 -17.10
N GLY A 17 -4.89 54.16 -15.89
CA GLY A 17 -5.89 53.63 -14.98
C GLY A 17 -7.29 53.96 -15.49
N TYR A 18 -8.02 52.98 -16.02
CA TYR A 18 -9.44 53.18 -16.33
C TYR A 18 -10.20 53.42 -15.03
N SER A 19 -10.76 54.62 -14.89
CA SER A 19 -11.74 54.92 -13.85
C SER A 19 -12.91 53.94 -13.99
N GLN A 20 -13.07 53.06 -13.01
CA GLN A 20 -14.20 52.15 -12.93
C GLN A 20 -15.44 53.00 -12.62
N GLY A 21 -16.30 53.19 -13.62
CA GLY A 21 -17.58 53.88 -13.44
C GLY A 21 -18.45 53.20 -12.38
N PRO A 22 -19.47 53.88 -11.85
CA PRO A 22 -20.32 53.32 -10.80
C PRO A 22 -20.99 52.03 -11.27
N ALA A 23 -20.84 50.98 -10.47
CA ALA A 23 -21.40 49.65 -10.70
C ALA A 23 -22.32 49.27 -9.54
N PHE A 24 -23.37 48.48 -9.82
CA PHE A 24 -24.34 48.07 -8.81
C PHE A 24 -24.75 46.60 -8.95
N LYS A 25 -25.19 45.99 -7.86
CA LYS A 25 -25.60 44.58 -7.82
C LYS A 25 -26.97 44.38 -8.47
N TYR A 26 -27.10 43.35 -9.29
CA TYR A 26 -28.37 42.80 -9.75
C TYR A 26 -28.44 41.30 -9.43
N GLN A 27 -29.62 40.83 -9.04
CA GLN A 27 -29.86 39.44 -8.65
C GLN A 27 -31.26 39.01 -9.08
N GLY A 28 -31.39 37.78 -9.56
CA GLY A 28 -32.67 37.25 -10.05
C GLY A 28 -32.73 35.74 -9.99
N VAL A 29 -33.94 35.19 -10.19
CA VAL A 29 -34.19 33.75 -10.33
C VAL A 29 -34.64 33.47 -11.75
N ALA A 30 -33.82 32.77 -12.52
CA ALA A 30 -34.12 32.42 -13.90
C ALA A 30 -35.14 31.27 -13.97
N ARG A 31 -36.16 31.43 -14.83
CA ARG A 31 -37.25 30.48 -15.04
C ARG A 31 -37.52 30.27 -16.52
N ASN A 32 -38.06 29.11 -16.88
CA ASN A 32 -38.53 28.82 -18.24
C ASN A 32 -39.96 29.37 -18.48
N ALA A 33 -40.45 29.21 -19.71
CA ALA A 33 -41.80 29.65 -20.11
C ALA A 33 -42.95 28.94 -19.37
N GLN A 34 -42.69 27.82 -18.70
CA GLN A 34 -43.62 27.08 -17.84
C GLN A 34 -43.46 27.44 -16.35
N ASN A 35 -42.75 28.53 -16.04
CA ASN A 35 -42.49 29.04 -14.69
C ASN A 35 -41.65 28.10 -13.78
N ALA A 36 -41.03 27.04 -14.33
CA ALA A 36 -40.08 26.22 -13.58
C ALA A 36 -38.70 26.88 -13.54
N SER A 37 -37.96 26.75 -12.44
CA SER A 37 -36.62 27.33 -12.30
C SER A 37 -35.58 26.59 -13.14
N LEU A 38 -34.69 27.35 -13.78
CA LEU A 38 -33.55 26.81 -14.52
C LEU A 38 -32.46 26.46 -13.51
N ASN A 39 -32.39 25.20 -13.06
CA ASN A 39 -31.52 24.80 -11.95
C ASN A 39 -30.14 24.35 -12.43
N ASN A 40 -29.06 24.90 -11.86
CA ASN A 40 -27.66 24.55 -12.21
C ASN A 40 -27.34 24.67 -13.71
N GLN A 41 -28.03 25.58 -14.42
CA GLN A 41 -27.97 25.75 -15.86
C GLN A 41 -27.16 26.99 -16.25
N ALA A 42 -26.34 26.86 -17.29
CA ALA A 42 -25.64 27.99 -17.90
C ALA A 42 -26.64 28.83 -18.72
N ILE A 43 -26.67 30.14 -18.46
CA ILE A 43 -27.51 31.13 -19.13
C ILE A 43 -26.66 32.35 -19.51
N ALA A 44 -27.12 33.12 -20.49
CA ALA A 44 -26.56 34.43 -20.81
C ALA A 44 -27.61 35.51 -20.60
N LEU A 45 -27.19 36.64 -20.04
CA LEU A 45 -28.02 37.80 -19.72
C LEU A 45 -27.49 39.01 -20.46
N ARG A 46 -28.35 39.76 -21.15
CA ARG A 46 -28.04 41.09 -21.66
C ARG A 46 -28.74 42.12 -20.78
N LEU A 47 -27.95 43.03 -20.22
CA LEU A 47 -28.43 44.10 -19.35
C LEU A 47 -28.26 45.42 -20.08
N THR A 48 -29.32 46.23 -20.16
CA THR A 48 -29.33 47.50 -20.89
C THR A 48 -29.89 48.60 -19.98
N ILE A 49 -29.15 49.68 -19.77
CA ILE A 49 -29.63 50.87 -19.06
C ILE A 49 -30.32 51.78 -20.08
N LEU A 50 -31.57 52.13 -19.78
CA LEU A 50 -32.38 53.08 -20.52
C LEU A 50 -32.45 54.41 -19.75
N ASN A 51 -32.46 55.53 -20.47
CA ASN A 51 -32.77 56.84 -19.89
C ASN A 51 -34.29 57.02 -19.65
N ALA A 52 -34.69 58.17 -19.10
CA ALA A 52 -36.10 58.51 -18.87
C ALA A 52 -36.96 58.53 -20.16
N GLY A 53 -36.33 58.66 -21.34
CA GLY A 53 -36.97 58.56 -22.66
C GLY A 53 -36.97 57.15 -23.26
N ASN A 54 -36.72 56.10 -22.46
CA ASN A 54 -36.60 54.69 -22.87
C ASN A 54 -35.52 54.41 -23.94
N SER A 55 -34.57 55.33 -24.16
CA SER A 55 -33.46 55.14 -25.11
C SER A 55 -32.27 54.48 -24.41
N PRO A 56 -31.61 53.47 -25.04
CA PRO A 56 -30.48 52.79 -24.44
C PRO A 56 -29.24 53.71 -24.38
N VAL A 57 -28.71 53.90 -23.17
CA VAL A 57 -27.47 54.67 -22.91
C VAL A 57 -26.28 53.78 -22.60
N TYR A 58 -26.53 52.53 -22.17
CA TYR A 58 -25.50 51.53 -21.93
C TYR A 58 -26.07 50.11 -22.11
N SER A 59 -25.28 49.16 -22.60
CA SER A 59 -25.66 47.73 -22.61
C SER A 59 -24.44 46.82 -22.47
N GLU A 60 -24.60 45.67 -21.80
CA GLU A 60 -23.55 44.66 -21.59
C GLU A 60 -24.11 43.24 -21.54
N VAL A 61 -23.23 42.22 -21.57
CA VAL A 61 -23.59 40.79 -21.50
C VAL A 61 -22.85 40.06 -20.37
N HIS A 62 -23.56 39.23 -19.62
CA HIS A 62 -23.04 38.34 -18.58
C HIS A 62 -23.37 36.88 -18.91
N SER A 63 -22.40 35.98 -18.83
CA SER A 63 -22.62 34.53 -18.88
C SER A 63 -22.46 33.94 -17.49
N VAL A 64 -23.50 33.28 -16.97
CA VAL A 64 -23.55 32.79 -15.58
C VAL A 64 -24.21 31.42 -15.49
N THR A 65 -23.80 30.63 -14.50
CA THR A 65 -24.52 29.40 -14.11
C THR A 65 -25.40 29.70 -12.91
N THR A 66 -26.69 29.40 -13.04
CA THR A 66 -27.69 29.54 -11.96
C THR A 66 -27.44 28.54 -10.83
N SER A 67 -27.96 28.80 -9.62
CA SER A 67 -27.95 27.83 -8.52
C SER A 67 -29.01 26.71 -8.68
N ALA A 68 -29.06 25.78 -7.72
CA ALA A 68 -30.04 24.69 -7.65
C ALA A 68 -31.51 25.16 -7.51
N ILE A 69 -31.77 26.46 -7.31
CA ILE A 69 -33.10 27.08 -7.29
C ILE A 69 -33.28 28.16 -8.39
N GLY A 70 -32.37 28.22 -9.36
CA GLY A 70 -32.39 29.20 -10.46
C GLY A 70 -31.78 30.57 -10.15
N LEU A 71 -31.19 30.77 -8.97
CA LEU A 71 -30.67 32.08 -8.54
C LEU A 71 -29.35 32.42 -9.26
N PHE A 72 -29.21 33.67 -9.71
CA PHE A 72 -27.96 34.25 -10.21
C PHE A 72 -27.72 35.65 -9.64
N SER A 73 -26.46 36.10 -9.56
CA SER A 73 -26.09 37.47 -9.19
C SER A 73 -24.97 38.00 -10.10
N VAL A 74 -25.08 39.26 -10.51
CA VAL A 74 -24.16 39.95 -11.42
C VAL A 74 -23.93 41.39 -10.97
N ASN A 75 -22.87 42.02 -11.48
CA ASN A 75 -22.59 43.44 -11.29
C ASN A 75 -22.92 44.17 -12.60
N VAL A 76 -23.89 45.08 -12.56
CA VAL A 76 -24.19 45.97 -13.70
C VAL A 76 -23.04 46.96 -13.86
N CYS A 77 -22.68 47.28 -15.11
CA CYS A 77 -21.51 48.08 -15.51
C CYS A 77 -20.17 47.32 -15.40
N GLN A 78 -20.19 45.99 -15.29
CA GLN A 78 -19.01 45.12 -15.27
C GLN A 78 -19.19 43.86 -16.14
N GLY A 79 -20.10 43.90 -17.11
CA GLY A 79 -20.31 42.84 -18.09
C GLY A 79 -19.33 42.89 -19.26
N THR A 80 -19.41 41.87 -20.11
CA THR A 80 -18.65 41.76 -21.36
C THR A 80 -19.35 42.49 -22.51
N ASN A 81 -18.58 42.82 -23.55
CA ASN A 81 -19.06 43.49 -24.77
C ASN A 81 -19.92 44.76 -24.52
N PRO A 82 -19.43 45.73 -23.71
CA PRO A 82 -20.18 46.93 -23.41
C PRO A 82 -20.40 47.80 -24.66
N THR A 83 -21.61 48.36 -24.77
CA THR A 83 -21.98 49.42 -25.72
C THR A 83 -22.33 50.66 -24.90
N GLY A 84 -21.59 51.76 -25.06
CA GLY A 84 -21.66 52.93 -24.18
C GLY A 84 -20.70 52.83 -22.98
N SER A 85 -20.84 53.74 -22.00
CA SER A 85 -20.04 53.72 -20.75
C SER A 85 -20.83 54.22 -19.55
N CYS A 86 -20.82 53.47 -18.43
CA CYS A 86 -21.45 53.90 -17.19
C CYS A 86 -20.74 55.08 -16.50
N ALA A 87 -19.47 55.35 -16.84
CA ALA A 87 -18.72 56.49 -16.29
C ALA A 87 -19.17 57.83 -16.89
N THR A 88 -19.82 57.82 -18.06
CA THR A 88 -20.33 59.03 -18.74
C THR A 88 -21.85 59.22 -18.57
N ILE A 89 -22.52 58.38 -17.79
CA ILE A 89 -23.93 58.56 -17.46
C ILE A 89 -24.03 59.66 -16.39
N ASP A 90 -24.81 60.70 -16.67
CA ASP A 90 -25.21 61.67 -15.64
C ASP A 90 -26.28 61.05 -14.73
N TRP A 91 -25.82 60.40 -13.66
CA TRP A 91 -26.69 59.79 -12.66
C TRP A 91 -27.53 60.81 -11.87
N ALA A 92 -27.18 62.11 -11.88
CA ALA A 92 -27.94 63.15 -11.20
C ALA A 92 -29.23 63.52 -11.96
N ALA A 93 -29.29 63.28 -13.28
CA ALA A 93 -30.51 63.47 -14.08
C ALA A 93 -31.68 62.54 -13.65
N GLY A 94 -31.37 61.40 -13.02
CA GLY A 94 -32.37 60.44 -12.52
C GLY A 94 -33.18 59.74 -13.61
N GLY A 95 -34.21 58.99 -13.20
CA GLY A 95 -35.18 58.37 -14.11
C GLY A 95 -34.66 57.21 -14.97
N PHE A 96 -33.50 56.63 -14.63
CA PHE A 96 -32.92 55.49 -15.35
C PHE A 96 -33.65 54.17 -15.06
N GLN A 97 -33.67 53.28 -16.05
CA GLN A 97 -34.29 51.95 -15.96
C GLN A 97 -33.33 50.86 -16.45
N LEU A 98 -33.38 49.68 -15.85
CA LEU A 98 -32.65 48.50 -16.28
C LEU A 98 -33.59 47.56 -17.06
N LYS A 99 -33.28 47.35 -18.33
CA LYS A 99 -33.86 46.31 -19.18
C LYS A 99 -33.02 45.03 -19.10
N VAL A 100 -33.68 43.89 -19.04
CA VAL A 100 -33.04 42.57 -18.97
C VAL A 100 -33.56 41.69 -20.11
N ASP A 101 -32.65 41.09 -20.87
CA ASP A 101 -32.93 39.99 -21.80
C ASP A 101 -32.11 38.74 -21.42
N MET A 102 -32.56 37.53 -21.74
CA MET A 102 -31.91 36.26 -21.40
C MET A 102 -31.91 35.26 -22.56
N ASP A 103 -30.79 34.55 -22.75
CA ASP A 103 -30.69 33.31 -23.52
C ASP A 103 -30.57 32.13 -22.55
N VAL A 104 -31.54 31.21 -22.59
CA VAL A 104 -31.63 30.05 -21.68
C VAL A 104 -30.61 28.96 -21.95
N THR A 105 -29.91 29.00 -23.09
CA THR A 105 -28.88 28.04 -23.49
C THR A 105 -27.46 28.56 -23.26
N GLY A 106 -27.31 29.82 -22.82
CA GLY A 106 -26.01 30.49 -22.69
C GLY A 106 -25.44 31.01 -24.01
N GLY A 107 -26.26 31.04 -25.07
CA GLY A 107 -25.90 31.54 -26.39
C GLY A 107 -26.04 33.06 -26.55
N ALA A 108 -26.42 33.48 -27.77
CA ALA A 108 -26.58 34.89 -28.16
C ALA A 108 -28.01 35.23 -28.65
N GLN A 109 -29.00 34.35 -28.44
CA GLN A 109 -30.40 34.53 -28.83
C GLN A 109 -31.23 34.99 -27.62
N PHE A 110 -31.16 36.29 -27.33
CA PHE A 110 -31.75 36.88 -26.13
C PHE A 110 -33.25 37.18 -26.27
N ALA A 111 -34.07 36.65 -25.36
CA ALA A 111 -35.49 36.97 -25.20
C ALA A 111 -35.72 37.98 -24.06
N PRO A 112 -36.69 38.91 -24.15
CA PRO A 112 -36.90 39.97 -23.15
C PRO A 112 -37.53 39.45 -21.86
N MET A 113 -36.93 39.80 -20.72
CA MET A 113 -37.35 39.37 -19.38
C MET A 113 -38.02 40.48 -18.55
N GLY A 114 -37.80 41.76 -18.89
CA GLY A 114 -38.50 42.89 -18.27
C GLY A 114 -37.69 44.19 -18.27
N VAL A 115 -38.31 45.24 -17.71
CA VAL A 115 -37.70 46.56 -17.45
C VAL A 115 -38.11 47.02 -16.06
N SER A 116 -37.18 47.56 -15.27
CA SER A 116 -37.44 48.09 -13.92
C SER A 116 -36.65 49.38 -13.64
N PRO A 117 -37.15 50.30 -12.78
CA PRO A 117 -36.44 51.53 -12.45
C PRO A 117 -35.20 51.28 -11.57
N ILE A 118 -34.15 52.07 -11.78
CA ILE A 118 -32.96 52.10 -10.91
C ILE A 118 -33.21 53.17 -9.84
N LEU A 119 -33.26 52.76 -8.57
CA LEU A 119 -33.57 53.64 -7.43
C LEU A 119 -32.29 54.14 -6.74
N ALA A 120 -32.32 55.37 -6.24
CA ALA A 120 -31.21 55.96 -5.48
C ALA A 120 -31.05 55.32 -4.10
N VAL A 121 -29.80 55.07 -3.69
CA VAL A 121 -29.45 54.54 -2.36
C VAL A 121 -29.26 55.67 -1.32
N PRO A 122 -29.41 55.41 -0.01
CA PRO A 122 -29.38 56.47 1.03
C PRO A 122 -28.13 57.36 1.02
N VAL A 123 -26.96 56.81 0.68
CA VAL A 123 -25.70 57.57 0.57
C VAL A 123 -25.76 58.61 -0.57
N ALA A 124 -26.37 58.27 -1.70
CA ALA A 124 -26.57 59.21 -2.81
C ALA A 124 -27.59 60.31 -2.47
N ALA A 125 -28.65 59.97 -1.71
CA ALA A 125 -29.62 60.94 -1.22
C ALA A 125 -29.01 61.95 -0.24
N TYR A 126 -28.06 61.54 0.60
CA TYR A 126 -27.34 62.44 1.51
C TYR A 126 -26.43 63.42 0.76
N ALA A 127 -25.74 62.95 -0.30
CA ALA A 127 -24.89 63.80 -1.14
C ALA A 127 -25.66 64.96 -1.80
N MET A 128 -26.87 64.70 -2.32
CA MET A 128 -27.73 65.78 -2.85
C MET A 128 -28.12 66.81 -1.79
N LYS A 129 -28.30 66.38 -0.53
CA LYS A 129 -28.67 67.28 0.57
C LYS A 129 -27.52 68.19 1.00
N ALA A 130 -26.26 67.72 0.90
CA ALA A 130 -25.07 68.51 1.21
C ALA A 130 -24.91 69.73 0.28
N GLN A 131 -25.29 69.61 -0.99
CA GLN A 131 -25.26 70.73 -1.96
C GLN A 131 -26.25 71.86 -1.61
N SER A 132 -27.30 71.57 -0.83
CA SER A 132 -28.31 72.56 -0.43
C SER A 132 -27.91 73.41 0.79
N ALA A 133 -26.79 73.09 1.47
CA ALA A 133 -26.39 73.74 2.72
C ALA A 133 -25.74 75.14 2.54
N VAL A 134 -25.58 75.61 1.30
CA VAL A 134 -24.87 76.87 0.96
C VAL A 134 -25.79 78.10 1.02
N GLN A 135 -27.10 77.92 1.15
CA GLN A 135 -28.11 78.99 0.98
C GLN A 135 -28.47 79.73 2.30
N GLY A 136 -27.48 79.95 3.18
CA GLY A 136 -27.71 80.45 4.55
C GLY A 136 -26.87 81.66 4.99
N ASP A 137 -25.97 82.17 4.14
CA ASP A 137 -25.18 83.35 4.45
C ASP A 137 -25.90 84.64 4.00
N ALA A 138 -25.86 85.66 4.85
CA ALA A 138 -26.57 86.93 4.66
C ALA A 138 -25.64 88.11 4.32
N ASP A 139 -24.35 87.82 4.17
CA ASP A 139 -23.29 88.71 3.70
C ASP A 139 -22.63 88.04 2.47
N SER A 140 -22.07 88.85 1.57
CA SER A 140 -21.53 88.41 0.28
C SER A 140 -20.05 88.78 0.09
N ASN A 141 -19.30 88.92 1.18
CA ASN A 141 -17.90 89.31 1.17
C ASN A 141 -16.96 88.19 1.66
N PRO A 142 -16.59 87.22 0.79
CA PRO A 142 -15.78 86.03 1.11
C PRO A 142 -14.29 86.31 1.45
N GLN A 143 -13.99 87.53 1.92
CA GLN A 143 -12.68 87.96 2.39
C GLN A 143 -12.69 88.35 3.88
N ASN A 144 -13.84 88.56 4.51
CA ASN A 144 -13.91 88.96 5.92
C ASN A 144 -13.80 87.77 6.89
N GLU A 145 -13.99 86.56 6.40
CA GLU A 145 -13.87 85.26 7.08
C GLU A 145 -12.45 84.67 6.98
N LEU A 146 -11.57 85.30 6.17
CA LEU A 146 -10.17 84.89 6.01
C LEU A 146 -9.33 85.32 7.21
N GLN A 147 -9.42 84.55 8.29
CA GLN A 147 -8.59 84.73 9.48
C GLN A 147 -7.17 84.20 9.24
N ASN A 148 -6.18 85.09 9.09
CA ASN A 148 -4.78 84.69 8.94
C ASN A 148 -4.20 84.29 10.31
N LEU A 149 -3.95 82.99 10.47
CA LEU A 149 -3.18 82.42 11.58
C LEU A 149 -1.68 82.70 11.34
N THR A 150 -1.08 83.53 12.19
CA THR A 150 0.34 83.88 12.13
C THR A 150 1.04 83.40 13.38
N PHE A 151 1.96 82.43 13.22
CA PHE A 151 2.91 82.03 14.25
C PHE A 151 4.16 82.91 14.15
N THR A 152 4.61 83.48 15.26
CA THR A 152 5.83 84.30 15.34
C THR A 152 6.92 83.53 16.10
N PRO A 153 7.89 82.88 15.42
CA PRO A 153 8.86 82.00 16.09
C PRO A 153 9.73 82.72 17.13
N ALA A 154 10.03 84.00 16.92
CA ALA A 154 10.85 84.80 17.83
C ALA A 154 10.18 85.08 19.21
N THR A 155 8.86 84.87 19.32
CA THR A 155 8.09 85.11 20.55
C THR A 155 7.24 83.90 20.96
N ASN A 156 7.28 82.82 20.18
CA ASN A 156 6.41 81.63 20.32
C ASN A 156 4.89 81.93 20.35
N MET A 157 4.46 83.10 19.86
CA MET A 157 3.06 83.51 19.83
C MET A 157 2.36 82.99 18.58
N LEU A 158 1.22 82.31 18.76
CA LEU A 158 0.25 82.06 17.69
C LEU A 158 -0.86 83.11 17.77
N SER A 159 -1.09 83.84 16.69
CA SER A 159 -2.04 84.94 16.62
C SER A 159 -3.00 84.79 15.45
N ILE A 160 -4.19 85.38 15.56
CA ILE A 160 -5.14 85.50 14.44
C ILE A 160 -5.24 86.97 14.02
N SER A 161 -5.38 87.23 12.73
CA SER A 161 -5.55 88.60 12.20
C SER A 161 -6.73 89.31 12.85
N GLN A 162 -6.45 90.49 13.43
CA GLN A 162 -7.41 91.33 14.17
C GLN A 162 -8.01 90.69 15.45
N GLY A 163 -7.38 89.66 16.01
CA GLY A 163 -7.85 89.02 17.24
C GLY A 163 -6.75 88.74 18.26
N ASN A 164 -7.02 87.81 19.17
CA ASN A 164 -6.14 87.49 20.29
C ASN A 164 -4.89 86.70 19.83
N ALA A 165 -3.87 86.69 20.68
CA ALA A 165 -2.68 85.87 20.53
C ALA A 165 -2.50 84.96 21.76
N VAL A 166 -2.04 83.73 21.52
CA VAL A 166 -1.78 82.69 22.53
C VAL A 166 -0.28 82.42 22.59
N ASP A 167 0.27 82.44 23.80
CA ASP A 167 1.66 82.07 24.08
C ASP A 167 1.80 80.53 24.10
N LEU A 168 2.66 80.00 23.25
CA LEU A 168 2.93 78.55 23.15
C LEU A 168 4.25 78.12 23.82
N THR A 169 4.95 79.01 24.55
CA THR A 169 6.21 78.69 25.26
C THR A 169 6.09 77.54 26.27
N GLY A 170 4.89 77.27 26.78
CA GLY A 170 4.62 76.15 27.69
C GLY A 170 4.61 74.75 27.04
N LEU A 171 4.61 74.67 25.70
CA LEU A 171 4.65 73.39 24.98
C LEU A 171 6.11 72.91 24.87
N LYS A 172 6.45 71.87 25.64
CA LYS A 172 7.77 71.23 25.58
C LYS A 172 7.97 70.51 24.25
N ASN A 173 8.97 70.94 23.49
CA ASN A 173 9.58 70.18 22.41
C ASN A 173 10.51 69.11 23.01
N ASP A 174 10.40 67.85 22.58
CA ASP A 174 11.15 66.68 23.06
C ASP A 174 12.51 66.50 22.36
N ALA A 175 13.18 67.63 22.10
CA ALA A 175 14.58 67.77 21.70
C ALA A 175 15.05 67.21 20.34
N ASP A 176 14.48 66.12 19.81
CA ASP A 176 14.78 65.65 18.44
C ASP A 176 13.54 65.14 17.67
N SER A 177 13.11 65.93 16.68
CA SER A 177 11.91 65.68 15.87
C SER A 177 12.14 64.74 14.68
N ASP A 178 12.89 63.65 14.86
CA ASP A 178 13.16 62.62 13.84
C ASP A 178 12.42 61.29 14.14
N PRO A 179 11.15 61.14 13.69
CA PRO A 179 10.32 59.95 13.93
C PRO A 179 10.78 58.70 13.18
N ALA A 180 11.93 58.75 12.49
CA ALA A 180 12.59 57.56 12.00
C ALA A 180 13.50 56.93 13.05
N ASN A 181 14.01 57.69 14.04
CA ASN A 181 15.12 57.25 14.90
C ASN A 181 14.71 56.20 15.95
N GLU A 182 13.43 56.14 16.32
CA GLU A 182 12.85 55.19 17.27
C GLU A 182 12.52 53.83 16.62
N ILE A 183 12.50 53.74 15.29
CA ILE A 183 12.21 52.49 14.57
C ILE A 183 13.43 51.56 14.62
N GLN A 184 13.35 50.57 15.50
CA GLN A 184 14.34 49.50 15.65
C GLN A 184 14.08 48.33 14.70
N THR A 185 15.09 47.97 13.91
CA THR A 185 15.14 46.66 13.23
C THR A 185 15.81 45.65 14.16
N LEU A 186 15.13 44.53 14.41
CA LEU A 186 15.61 43.43 15.23
C LEU A 186 16.18 42.32 14.32
N VAL A 187 17.44 41.95 14.53
CA VAL A 187 18.11 40.88 13.76
C VAL A 187 18.59 39.81 14.73
N LEU A 188 18.13 38.57 14.55
CA LEU A 188 18.62 37.41 15.30
C LEU A 188 19.83 36.81 14.58
N ASP A 189 21.02 36.89 15.18
CA ASP A 189 22.16 36.10 14.74
C ASP A 189 22.10 34.71 15.40
N THR A 190 21.72 33.71 14.62
CA THR A 190 21.63 32.30 15.02
C THR A 190 22.99 31.65 15.27
N THR A 191 24.10 32.30 14.89
CA THR A 191 25.48 31.81 15.08
C THR A 191 26.01 32.14 16.47
N THR A 192 25.69 33.34 16.96
CA THR A 192 26.11 33.84 18.28
C THR A 192 25.01 33.75 19.35
N ASN A 193 23.78 33.41 18.96
CA ASN A 193 22.58 33.42 19.80
C ASN A 193 22.27 34.82 20.38
N GLN A 194 22.49 35.85 19.56
CA GLN A 194 22.33 37.26 19.94
C GLN A 194 21.22 37.92 19.13
N LEU A 195 20.37 38.67 19.82
CA LEU A 195 19.42 39.60 19.22
C LEU A 195 20.09 40.97 19.12
N ILE A 196 20.40 41.40 17.90
CA ILE A 196 21.05 42.67 17.60
C ILE A 196 19.96 43.71 17.31
N LEU A 197 20.04 44.85 18.01
CA LEU A 197 19.22 46.02 17.72
C LEU A 197 20.00 46.99 16.81
N SER A 198 19.33 47.49 15.77
CA SER A 198 19.87 48.52 14.88
C SER A 198 20.20 49.84 15.61
N LYS A 199 20.81 50.80 14.91
CA LYS A 199 21.06 52.17 15.42
C LYS A 199 21.78 52.23 16.78
N ASN A 200 22.73 51.32 17.01
CA ASN A 200 23.45 51.15 18.29
C ASN A 200 22.55 50.84 19.50
N GLY A 201 21.36 50.27 19.29
CA GLY A 201 20.43 49.86 20.35
C GLY A 201 20.93 48.72 21.26
N GLY A 202 22.13 48.21 20.99
CA GLY A 202 22.80 47.19 21.78
C GLY A 202 22.61 45.78 21.24
N ILE A 203 23.14 44.82 22.02
CA ILE A 203 23.09 43.39 21.71
C ILE A 203 22.54 42.68 22.94
N VAL A 204 21.44 41.96 22.77
CA VAL A 204 20.88 41.09 23.82
C VAL A 204 21.32 39.67 23.52
N THR A 205 22.30 39.15 24.26
CA THR A 205 22.59 37.73 24.29
C THR A 205 21.37 37.02 24.87
N LEU A 206 20.67 36.22 24.06
CA LEU A 206 19.53 35.46 24.52
C LEU A 206 20.03 34.40 25.51
N PRO A 207 19.30 34.13 26.61
CA PRO A 207 19.72 33.13 27.58
C PRO A 207 19.92 31.79 26.87
N SER A 208 21.13 31.24 26.97
CA SER A 208 21.42 29.88 26.58
C SER A 208 20.72 28.94 27.56
N GLY A 209 19.41 28.77 27.39
CA GLY A 209 18.61 27.76 28.08
C GLY A 209 19.34 26.43 27.98
N GLY A 210 19.61 25.81 29.13
CA GLY A 210 20.63 24.77 29.26
C GLY A 210 20.46 23.65 28.22
N ALA A 211 21.57 23.26 27.60
CA ALA A 211 21.71 22.18 26.61
C ALA A 211 20.41 21.87 25.85
N SER A 212 20.05 22.72 24.88
CA SER A 212 18.87 22.57 24.03
C SER A 212 18.63 21.10 23.69
N LEU A 213 17.48 20.56 24.12
CA LEU A 213 17.13 19.15 23.95
C LEU A 213 17.26 18.75 22.47
N TRP A 214 16.96 19.68 21.57
CA TRP A 214 17.30 19.62 20.14
C TRP A 214 18.71 20.15 19.87
N THR A 215 19.59 19.31 19.33
CA THR A 215 20.90 19.68 18.82
C THR A 215 21.01 19.34 17.33
N LYS A 216 21.73 20.17 16.57
CA LYS A 216 22.06 19.92 15.17
C LYS A 216 23.57 19.80 15.01
N ASN A 217 24.05 18.65 14.56
CA ASN A 217 25.47 18.38 14.31
C ASN A 217 25.67 17.98 12.84
N GLY A 218 26.16 18.94 12.03
CA GLY A 218 26.24 18.76 10.58
C GLY A 218 24.86 18.54 9.95
N ASN A 219 24.64 17.36 9.36
CA ASN A 219 23.33 16.97 8.82
C ASN A 219 22.39 16.39 9.89
N LEU A 220 22.93 15.89 11.01
CA LEU A 220 22.18 15.19 12.05
C LEU A 220 21.35 16.17 12.89
N LEU A 221 20.06 15.88 13.06
CA LEU A 221 19.18 16.56 14.02
C LEU A 221 18.79 15.56 15.11
N SER A 222 19.08 15.86 16.38
CA SER A 222 18.78 14.97 17.50
C SER A 222 18.05 15.67 18.64
N TYR A 223 16.98 15.07 19.13
CA TYR A 223 16.38 15.32 20.45
C TYR A 223 16.96 14.32 21.46
N VAL A 224 17.35 14.77 22.65
CA VAL A 224 17.79 13.89 23.75
C VAL A 224 17.18 14.34 25.07
N ASP A 225 16.51 13.42 25.77
CA ASP A 225 15.98 13.62 27.12
C ASP A 225 16.28 12.40 28.00
N GLY A 226 17.33 12.52 28.82
CA GLY A 226 17.86 11.45 29.66
C GLY A 226 18.32 10.24 28.84
N SER A 227 17.48 9.20 28.80
CA SER A 227 17.74 7.95 28.04
C SER A 227 16.85 7.78 26.80
N GLN A 228 16.00 8.77 26.51
CA GLN A 228 15.16 8.84 25.32
C GLN A 228 15.81 9.73 24.27
N SER A 229 15.61 9.41 22.99
CA SER A 229 16.07 10.27 21.90
C SER A 229 15.26 10.10 20.63
N ILE A 230 15.27 11.14 19.80
CA ILE A 230 14.83 11.11 18.40
C ILE A 230 16.02 11.58 17.59
N VAL A 231 16.44 10.83 16.57
CA VAL A 231 17.58 11.18 15.72
C VAL A 231 17.15 11.08 14.27
N PHE A 232 17.31 12.17 13.53
CA PHE A 232 17.07 12.24 12.10
C PHE A 232 18.38 12.54 11.37
N ASP A 233 18.82 11.60 10.53
CA ASP A 233 19.90 11.79 9.58
C ASP A 233 19.31 11.83 8.16
N PRO A 234 19.25 12.99 7.50
CA PRO A 234 18.66 13.11 6.17
C PRO A 234 19.56 12.60 5.04
N LYS A 235 20.81 12.19 5.31
CA LYS A 235 21.77 11.78 4.27
C LYS A 235 22.51 10.48 4.57
N GLY A 236 22.67 10.11 5.84
CA GLY A 236 23.46 8.95 6.24
C GLY A 236 24.96 9.11 5.99
N GLY A 237 25.68 8.02 6.25
CA GLY A 237 27.07 7.86 5.86
C GLY A 237 27.22 7.33 4.42
N ALA A 238 28.31 7.71 3.77
CA ALA A 238 28.80 7.02 2.59
C ALA A 238 29.18 5.57 2.93
N PRO A 239 29.09 4.59 2.00
CA PRO A 239 28.80 4.78 0.58
C PRO A 239 27.31 4.73 0.21
N LEU A 240 26.44 4.26 1.11
CA LEU A 240 25.02 4.00 0.78
C LEU A 240 24.14 5.25 0.86
N ASN A 241 24.56 6.29 1.60
CA ASN A 241 23.84 7.56 1.76
C ASN A 241 22.35 7.39 2.11
N GLN A 242 22.06 6.54 3.10
CA GLN A 242 20.69 6.21 3.50
C GLN A 242 20.20 7.21 4.57
N ALA A 243 19.07 7.86 4.31
CA ALA A 243 18.40 8.67 5.31
C ALA A 243 17.82 7.77 6.41
N SER A 244 17.84 8.21 7.67
CA SER A 244 17.27 7.46 8.80
C SER A 244 16.53 8.32 9.81
N LEU A 245 15.49 7.74 10.40
CA LEU A 245 14.79 8.25 11.58
C LEU A 245 14.85 7.18 12.67
N VAL A 246 15.50 7.49 13.79
CA VAL A 246 15.64 6.61 14.95
C VAL A 246 14.86 7.21 16.12
N VAL A 247 13.96 6.43 16.73
CA VAL A 247 13.25 6.79 17.96
C VAL A 247 13.61 5.78 19.05
N ASN A 248 14.26 6.26 20.10
CA ASN A 248 14.65 5.50 21.27
C ASN A 248 13.69 5.83 22.42
N PHE A 249 12.79 4.90 22.75
CA PHE A 249 11.72 5.10 23.73
C PHE A 249 12.18 4.90 25.18
N ARG A 250 13.22 4.08 25.38
CA ARG A 250 13.87 3.67 26.64
C ARG A 250 15.20 3.01 26.24
N PRO A 251 16.24 2.92 27.10
CA PRO A 251 17.58 2.44 26.71
C PRO A 251 17.64 1.04 26.04
N ASN A 252 16.53 0.31 26.12
CA ASN A 252 16.33 -1.04 25.63
C ASN A 252 15.17 -1.18 24.61
N ALA A 253 14.68 -0.10 23.98
CA ALA A 253 13.59 -0.14 22.99
C ALA A 253 13.72 0.94 21.92
N VAL A 254 13.99 0.53 20.68
CA VAL A 254 14.30 1.44 19.55
C VAL A 254 13.46 1.07 18.32
N ARG A 255 12.94 2.10 17.65
CA ARG A 255 12.39 2.03 16.28
C ARG A 255 13.34 2.73 15.34
N ARG A 256 13.60 2.15 14.17
CA ARG A 256 14.38 2.76 13.09
C ARG A 256 13.63 2.62 11.78
N THR A 257 13.51 3.73 11.06
CA THR A 257 13.16 3.74 9.63
C THR A 257 14.39 4.17 8.86
N VAL A 258 14.72 3.50 7.76
CA VAL A 258 15.83 3.83 6.86
C VAL A 258 15.35 3.82 5.42
N SER A 259 15.82 4.78 4.62
CA SER A 259 15.55 4.89 3.18
C SER A 259 16.83 5.21 2.43
N GLY A 260 17.25 4.27 1.58
CA GLY A 260 18.32 4.41 0.61
C GLY A 260 17.80 4.55 -0.83
N PRO A 261 18.71 4.65 -1.82
CA PRO A 261 18.32 4.85 -3.22
C PRO A 261 17.66 3.65 -3.90
N THR A 262 17.84 2.43 -3.37
CA THR A 262 17.34 1.17 -3.95
C THR A 262 16.72 0.23 -2.93
N ASP A 263 16.76 0.60 -1.65
CA ASP A 263 16.33 -0.21 -0.53
C ASP A 263 15.86 0.65 0.64
N TRP A 264 14.92 0.14 1.42
CA TRP A 264 14.39 0.80 2.60
C TRP A 264 13.88 -0.23 3.60
N TYR A 265 13.92 0.12 4.89
CA TYR A 265 13.49 -0.79 5.94
C TYR A 265 12.93 -0.06 7.15
N GLU A 266 12.10 -0.78 7.89
CA GLU A 266 11.60 -0.37 9.19
C GLU A 266 11.78 -1.52 10.18
N GLU A 267 12.42 -1.25 11.32
CA GLU A 267 12.65 -2.23 12.38
C GLU A 267 12.28 -1.63 13.74
N PHE A 268 11.69 -2.44 14.60
CA PHE A 268 11.54 -2.18 16.01
C PHE A 268 12.21 -3.30 16.79
N TRP A 269 13.13 -2.97 17.70
CA TRP A 269 13.80 -3.95 18.53
C TRP A 269 13.87 -3.53 20.00
N THR A 270 14.00 -4.55 20.84
CA THR A 270 14.18 -4.41 22.27
C THR A 270 15.35 -5.25 22.76
N LYS A 271 16.05 -4.75 23.79
CA LYS A 271 17.18 -5.42 24.46
C LYS A 271 16.79 -5.76 25.89
N PRO A 272 16.12 -6.90 26.16
CA PRO A 272 15.59 -7.19 27.49
C PRO A 272 16.73 -7.28 28.52
N ALA A 273 16.62 -6.55 29.62
CA ALA A 273 17.70 -6.44 30.61
C ALA A 273 18.10 -7.77 31.27
N ASN A 274 17.18 -8.76 31.29
CA ASN A 274 17.28 -9.97 32.12
C ASN A 274 17.19 -11.28 31.30
N ALA A 275 17.29 -11.24 29.96
CA ALA A 275 17.20 -12.43 29.12
C ALA A 275 18.59 -12.94 28.70
N LEU A 276 18.80 -14.26 28.78
CA LEU A 276 19.85 -14.95 28.04
C LEU A 276 19.44 -15.01 26.55
N GLY A 277 19.62 -13.90 25.85
CA GLY A 277 19.25 -13.70 24.44
C GLY A 277 19.23 -12.21 24.15
N LYS A 278 20.02 -11.75 23.16
CA LYS A 278 20.50 -10.36 23.16
C LYS A 278 19.53 -9.33 22.59
N GLU A 279 18.53 -9.74 21.81
CA GLU A 279 17.61 -8.81 21.16
C GLU A 279 16.35 -9.49 20.60
N ILE A 280 15.16 -8.93 20.91
CA ILE A 280 13.91 -9.27 20.22
C ILE A 280 13.62 -8.15 19.23
N ALA A 281 13.51 -8.47 17.94
CA ALA A 281 13.26 -7.50 16.85
C ALA A 281 12.14 -7.96 15.93
N TYR A 282 11.32 -7.03 15.44
CA TYR A 282 10.43 -7.27 14.30
C TYR A 282 10.63 -6.15 13.27
N GLY A 283 10.54 -6.48 11.99
CA GLY A 283 10.82 -5.51 10.95
C GLY A 283 10.43 -5.96 9.55
N SER A 284 10.60 -5.02 8.62
CA SER A 284 10.37 -5.18 7.19
C SER A 284 11.53 -4.56 6.42
N TYR A 285 12.10 -5.28 5.46
CA TYR A 285 13.12 -4.79 4.53
C TYR A 285 12.60 -4.94 3.09
N VAL A 286 12.75 -3.89 2.28
CA VAL A 286 12.39 -3.87 0.87
C VAL A 286 13.59 -3.43 0.05
N LYS A 287 13.82 -4.14 -1.05
CA LYS A 287 14.78 -3.78 -2.10
C LYS A 287 14.03 -3.71 -3.42
N GLU A 288 14.30 -2.69 -4.21
CA GLU A 288 13.58 -2.44 -5.46
C GLU A 288 14.39 -2.85 -6.70
N TYR A 289 15.72 -2.78 -6.63
CA TYR A 289 16.63 -3.03 -7.76
C TYR A 289 17.93 -3.75 -7.33
N PRO A 290 18.54 -4.62 -8.16
CA PRO A 290 18.08 -5.13 -9.46
C PRO A 290 17.04 -6.25 -9.36
N THR A 291 16.93 -6.87 -8.19
CA THR A 291 15.89 -7.85 -7.85
C THR A 291 14.96 -7.18 -6.85
N THR A 292 13.69 -7.05 -7.20
CA THR A 292 12.69 -6.50 -6.26
C THR A 292 12.32 -7.59 -5.26
N PHE A 293 12.54 -7.35 -3.96
CA PHE A 293 11.99 -8.21 -2.93
C PHE A 293 11.55 -7.46 -1.68
N ALA A 294 10.51 -7.98 -1.03
CA ALA A 294 10.05 -7.55 0.28
C ALA A 294 10.20 -8.71 1.28
N GLN A 295 10.71 -8.41 2.46
CA GLN A 295 10.95 -9.35 3.55
C GLN A 295 10.34 -8.83 4.85
N HIS A 296 9.49 -9.64 5.49
CA HIS A 296 9.05 -9.40 6.88
C HIS A 296 9.69 -10.42 7.82
N TYR A 297 10.03 -10.02 9.05
CA TYR A 297 10.65 -10.90 10.05
C TYR A 297 10.25 -10.57 11.49
N LEU A 298 10.32 -11.60 12.33
CA LEU A 298 10.30 -11.55 13.79
C LEU A 298 11.48 -12.40 14.29
N ARG A 299 12.36 -11.83 15.11
CA ARG A 299 13.58 -12.41 15.69
C ARG A 299 13.49 -12.35 17.21
N PHE A 300 13.80 -13.44 17.90
CA PHE A 300 13.80 -13.48 19.38
C PHE A 300 15.20 -13.44 20.01
N ASP A 301 16.22 -13.86 19.27
CA ASP A 301 17.62 -13.79 19.66
C ASP A 301 18.51 -13.91 18.40
N LYS A 302 19.75 -13.40 18.47
CA LYS A 302 20.74 -13.58 17.40
C LYS A 302 21.34 -14.99 17.39
N ASP A 303 21.42 -15.62 18.57
CA ASP A 303 22.08 -16.91 18.77
C ASP A 303 21.04 -18.05 18.67
N THR A 304 19.93 -17.98 19.42
CA THR A 304 18.79 -18.92 19.37
C THR A 304 17.74 -18.52 18.31
N PHE A 305 18.12 -18.61 17.04
CA PHE A 305 17.37 -18.01 15.93
C PHE A 305 16.00 -18.68 15.62
N GLN A 306 14.93 -18.07 16.13
CA GLN A 306 13.57 -18.21 15.59
C GLN A 306 13.26 -17.03 14.66
N VAL A 307 13.05 -17.34 13.38
CA VAL A 307 12.53 -16.38 12.40
C VAL A 307 11.38 -16.98 11.63
N GLY A 308 10.26 -16.25 11.63
CA GLY A 308 9.21 -16.33 10.61
C GLY A 308 9.53 -15.32 9.51
N ARG A 309 10.06 -15.78 8.37
CA ARG A 309 10.37 -14.93 7.20
C ARG A 309 9.24 -15.03 6.20
N ILE A 310 8.73 -13.90 5.69
CA ILE A 310 7.94 -13.86 4.46
C ILE A 310 8.75 -13.12 3.40
N THR A 311 9.25 -13.83 2.39
CA THR A 311 9.94 -13.23 1.23
C THR A 311 9.00 -13.22 0.03
N ASN A 312 8.85 -12.06 -0.63
CA ASN A 312 8.25 -11.95 -1.96
C ASN A 312 9.31 -11.48 -2.94
N THR A 313 9.74 -12.33 -3.88
CA THR A 313 10.81 -12.00 -4.85
C THR A 313 10.29 -11.96 -6.29
N LEU A 314 10.57 -10.85 -6.98
CA LEU A 314 10.41 -10.70 -8.43
C LEU A 314 11.80 -10.69 -9.09
N ASN A 315 12.14 -11.80 -9.75
CA ASN A 315 13.41 -11.93 -10.47
C ASN A 315 13.32 -11.30 -11.86
N GLY A 316 14.10 -10.26 -12.12
CA GLY A 316 14.45 -9.84 -13.50
C GLY A 316 15.48 -10.79 -14.10
N SER A 317 15.57 -11.00 -15.42
CA SER A 317 14.95 -10.30 -16.56
C SER A 317 13.90 -11.13 -17.33
N SER A 318 13.58 -12.35 -16.88
CA SER A 318 12.50 -13.20 -17.41
C SER A 318 11.39 -13.38 -16.37
N LYS A 319 10.26 -12.68 -16.59
CA LYS A 319 9.15 -12.47 -15.63
C LYS A 319 8.29 -13.72 -15.33
N ASN A 320 8.90 -14.84 -14.95
CA ASN A 320 8.18 -16.11 -14.77
C ASN A 320 8.10 -16.58 -13.30
N SER A 321 8.99 -16.13 -12.42
CA SER A 321 9.03 -16.56 -11.03
C SER A 321 8.62 -15.46 -10.04
N VAL A 322 7.58 -15.75 -9.27
CA VAL A 322 7.23 -15.05 -8.02
C VAL A 322 7.44 -16.02 -6.86
N THR A 323 8.58 -15.90 -6.16
CA THR A 323 8.79 -16.72 -4.96
C THR A 323 8.10 -16.05 -3.79
N ASN A 324 7.02 -16.68 -3.30
CA ASN A 324 6.53 -16.47 -1.93
C ASN A 324 7.25 -17.48 -1.04
N GLU A 325 7.97 -17.04 -0.02
CA GLU A 325 8.70 -17.93 0.89
C GLU A 325 8.23 -17.71 2.32
N PHE A 326 7.59 -18.71 2.95
CA PHE A 326 7.40 -18.72 4.41
C PHE A 326 8.42 -19.66 5.05
N VAL A 327 9.37 -19.10 5.80
CA VAL A 327 10.39 -19.87 6.53
C VAL A 327 10.13 -19.83 8.02
N LEU A 328 10.10 -20.99 8.67
CA LEU A 328 10.31 -21.11 10.12
C LEU A 328 11.70 -21.68 10.39
N LEU A 329 12.58 -20.87 10.97
CA LEU A 329 13.87 -21.33 11.48
C LEU A 329 13.76 -21.64 12.98
N ASN A 330 14.45 -22.69 13.42
CA ASN A 330 14.68 -23.01 14.83
C ASN A 330 16.14 -23.42 15.00
N GLN A 331 16.71 -23.17 16.19
CA GLN A 331 17.98 -23.77 16.60
C GLN A 331 17.68 -24.86 17.63
N GLY A 332 17.95 -26.11 17.29
CA GLY A 332 18.03 -27.21 18.24
C GLY A 332 19.48 -27.39 18.72
N TYR A 333 19.69 -28.25 19.71
CA TYR A 333 21.02 -28.66 20.14
C TYR A 333 21.16 -30.18 20.04
N ASN A 334 22.29 -30.63 19.49
CA ASN A 334 22.73 -32.01 19.53
C ASN A 334 23.95 -32.09 20.46
N GLY A 335 23.72 -32.45 21.73
CA GLY A 335 24.70 -32.24 22.79
C GLY A 335 24.99 -30.76 22.97
N ALA A 336 26.27 -30.37 22.94
CA ALA A 336 26.70 -28.97 23.01
C ALA A 336 26.68 -28.24 21.65
N THR A 337 26.42 -28.95 20.54
CA THR A 337 26.48 -28.38 19.19
C THR A 337 25.11 -27.84 18.78
N ALA A 338 25.04 -26.54 18.48
CA ALA A 338 23.85 -25.93 17.88
C ALA A 338 23.60 -26.49 16.47
N VAL A 339 22.40 -27.02 16.23
CA VAL A 339 21.94 -27.55 14.94
C VAL A 339 20.79 -26.70 14.43
N ARG A 340 20.95 -26.11 13.24
CA ARG A 340 19.87 -25.37 12.59
C ARG A 340 18.81 -26.35 12.05
N ILE A 341 17.57 -26.17 12.51
CA ILE A 341 16.39 -26.89 12.05
C ILE A 341 15.59 -25.93 11.16
N LEU A 342 15.45 -26.29 9.90
CA LEU A 342 14.54 -25.59 8.98
C LEU A 342 13.18 -26.25 9.15
N GLY A 343 12.29 -25.59 9.89
CA GLY A 343 11.00 -26.13 10.29
C GLY A 343 10.11 -26.40 9.08
N VAL A 344 9.81 -25.35 8.31
CA VAL A 344 9.06 -25.42 7.06
C VAL A 344 9.57 -24.33 6.12
N VAL A 345 9.73 -24.65 4.84
CA VAL A 345 9.72 -23.67 3.73
C VAL A 345 8.53 -23.97 2.84
N ASN A 346 7.56 -23.06 2.79
CA ASN A 346 6.56 -23.04 1.71
C ASN A 346 7.10 -22.16 0.58
N SER A 347 7.15 -22.68 -0.64
CA SER A 347 7.53 -21.90 -1.83
C SER A 347 6.62 -22.18 -3.02
N ALA A 348 6.37 -21.17 -3.84
CA ALA A 348 5.70 -21.31 -5.13
C ALA A 348 6.66 -20.91 -6.26
N PHE A 349 6.71 -21.69 -7.33
CA PHE A 349 7.54 -21.41 -8.51
C PHE A 349 6.78 -21.87 -9.77
N ASP A 350 6.67 -21.01 -10.78
CA ASP A 350 5.93 -21.28 -12.05
C ASP A 350 4.50 -21.86 -11.84
N GLY A 351 3.83 -21.51 -10.72
CA GLY A 351 2.49 -22.01 -10.37
C GLY A 351 2.44 -23.31 -9.56
N VAL A 352 3.58 -23.94 -9.26
CA VAL A 352 3.66 -25.15 -8.41
C VAL A 352 4.06 -24.79 -6.99
N GLY A 353 3.22 -25.16 -6.02
CA GLY A 353 3.50 -25.02 -4.58
C GLY A 353 4.29 -26.22 -4.03
N GLN A 354 5.24 -25.94 -3.14
CA GLN A 354 6.18 -26.91 -2.58
C GLN A 354 6.38 -26.64 -1.08
N ILE A 355 6.41 -27.69 -0.26
CA ILE A 355 6.66 -27.64 1.18
C ILE A 355 7.90 -28.49 1.48
N TYR A 356 8.93 -27.88 2.04
CA TYR A 356 10.19 -28.53 2.42
C TYR A 356 10.36 -28.56 3.93
N ASN A 357 10.79 -29.71 4.43
CA ASN A 357 11.33 -29.87 5.78
C ASN A 357 12.81 -30.24 5.67
N ALA A 358 13.71 -29.54 6.38
CA ALA A 358 15.14 -29.83 6.35
C ALA A 358 15.77 -29.89 7.76
N VAL A 359 16.48 -30.99 8.03
CA VAL A 359 17.12 -31.26 9.31
C VAL A 359 18.62 -31.04 9.16
N GLY A 360 19.21 -30.15 9.97
CA GLY A 360 20.64 -29.83 9.88
C GLY A 360 21.05 -29.22 8.54
N GLY A 361 20.18 -28.41 7.92
CA GLY A 361 20.42 -27.79 6.61
C GLY A 361 20.32 -28.72 5.40
N ARG A 362 19.87 -29.97 5.57
CA ARG A 362 19.76 -30.97 4.50
C ARG A 362 18.27 -31.25 4.17
N PRO A 363 17.84 -31.17 2.89
CA PRO A 363 16.45 -31.49 2.51
C PRO A 363 16.11 -32.94 2.91
N GLY A 364 15.14 -33.12 3.81
CA GLY A 364 14.79 -34.44 4.35
C GLY A 364 13.47 -34.99 3.80
N GLY A 365 12.51 -34.11 3.49
CA GLY A 365 11.24 -34.49 2.91
C GLY A 365 10.58 -33.33 2.16
N VAL A 366 9.88 -33.65 1.07
CA VAL A 366 9.22 -32.69 0.20
C VAL A 366 7.78 -33.12 -0.05
N ILE A 367 6.82 -32.23 0.21
CA ILE A 367 5.46 -32.32 -0.32
C ILE A 367 5.39 -31.35 -1.49
N THR A 368 5.12 -31.83 -2.70
CA THR A 368 5.23 -31.03 -3.93
C THR A 368 4.35 -31.64 -5.03
N ALA A 369 4.31 -31.01 -6.19
CA ALA A 369 3.93 -31.72 -7.40
C ALA A 369 5.14 -32.36 -8.08
N ALA A 370 4.94 -33.55 -8.65
CA ALA A 370 5.89 -34.21 -9.52
C ALA A 370 5.37 -34.25 -10.97
N ASN A 371 6.27 -34.34 -11.94
CA ASN A 371 5.94 -34.70 -13.31
C ASN A 371 6.05 -36.22 -13.47
N VAL A 372 4.96 -36.85 -13.92
CA VAL A 372 4.90 -38.24 -14.37
C VAL A 372 4.30 -38.22 -15.77
N ASN A 373 5.09 -38.59 -16.78
CA ASN A 373 4.68 -38.62 -18.19
C ASN A 373 3.91 -37.37 -18.66
N ASN A 374 4.50 -36.19 -18.46
CA ASN A 374 3.92 -34.85 -18.74
C ASN A 374 2.65 -34.48 -17.96
N THR A 375 2.29 -35.24 -16.93
CA THR A 375 1.18 -34.93 -16.02
C THR A 375 1.72 -34.45 -14.67
N VAL A 376 1.20 -33.34 -14.16
CA VAL A 376 1.54 -32.79 -12.84
C VAL A 376 0.67 -33.49 -11.79
N VAL A 377 1.30 -34.16 -10.81
CA VAL A 377 0.60 -35.02 -9.83
C VAL A 377 0.99 -34.68 -8.39
N PRO A 378 0.06 -34.76 -7.40
CA PRO A 378 0.38 -34.66 -5.98
C PRO A 378 1.39 -35.74 -5.56
N TYR A 379 2.42 -35.33 -4.81
CA TYR A 379 3.55 -36.19 -4.49
C TYR A 379 4.19 -35.85 -3.12
N VAL A 380 4.51 -36.90 -2.37
CA VAL A 380 5.29 -36.85 -1.13
C VAL A 380 6.57 -37.65 -1.34
N GLY A 381 7.74 -37.01 -1.25
CA GLY A 381 9.02 -37.62 -1.57
C GLY A 381 10.09 -37.42 -0.50
N VAL A 382 10.85 -38.50 -0.23
CA VAL A 382 12.08 -38.52 0.56
C VAL A 382 13.25 -38.65 -0.42
N PHE A 383 14.10 -37.61 -0.47
CA PHE A 383 15.24 -37.53 -1.39
C PHE A 383 16.56 -37.74 -0.64
N ASN A 384 17.61 -38.12 -1.36
CA ASN A 384 18.92 -38.27 -0.77
C ASN A 384 19.45 -36.90 -0.32
N PRO A 385 19.80 -36.69 0.97
CA PRO A 385 20.29 -35.41 1.46
C PRO A 385 21.62 -34.98 0.83
N ASN A 386 22.36 -35.91 0.22
CA ASN A 386 23.61 -35.63 -0.52
C ASN A 386 23.39 -35.52 -2.04
N ASN A 387 22.20 -35.86 -2.55
CA ASN A 387 21.83 -35.71 -3.97
C ASN A 387 20.30 -35.54 -4.05
N SER A 388 19.84 -34.30 -4.03
CA SER A 388 18.42 -33.96 -3.98
C SER A 388 17.61 -34.46 -5.19
N SER A 389 18.27 -34.82 -6.30
CA SER A 389 17.64 -35.43 -7.49
C SER A 389 17.45 -36.95 -7.37
N GLN A 390 18.04 -37.60 -6.37
CA GLN A 390 17.89 -39.04 -6.13
C GLN A 390 16.75 -39.30 -5.14
N LEU A 391 15.67 -39.92 -5.63
CA LEU A 391 14.59 -40.44 -4.81
C LEU A 391 15.05 -41.64 -3.97
N ILE A 392 14.77 -41.63 -2.67
CA ILE A 392 14.92 -42.79 -1.75
C ILE A 392 13.58 -43.54 -1.60
N GLY A 393 12.48 -42.80 -1.47
CA GLY A 393 11.13 -43.34 -1.44
C GLY A 393 10.07 -42.25 -1.44
N GLY A 394 8.84 -42.58 -1.83
CA GLY A 394 7.77 -41.60 -1.95
C GLY A 394 6.42 -42.20 -2.33
N ILE A 395 5.40 -41.34 -2.31
CA ILE A 395 4.01 -41.67 -2.59
C ILE A 395 3.46 -40.65 -3.60
N TYR A 396 2.83 -41.13 -4.68
CA TYR A 396 2.04 -40.28 -5.59
C TYR A 396 0.68 -40.88 -5.89
N VAL A 397 -0.26 -40.01 -6.26
CA VAL A 397 -1.59 -40.38 -6.74
C VAL A 397 -1.92 -39.57 -7.99
N ASN A 398 -2.28 -40.24 -9.08
CA ASN A 398 -2.62 -39.63 -10.38
C ASN A 398 -4.01 -40.11 -10.85
N GLY A 399 -5.06 -39.85 -10.06
CA GLY A 399 -6.46 -40.14 -10.37
C GLY A 399 -6.83 -41.63 -10.45
N THR A 400 -6.20 -42.37 -11.36
CA THR A 400 -6.38 -43.80 -11.65
C THR A 400 -5.28 -44.68 -11.06
N GLN A 401 -4.16 -44.10 -10.62
CA GLN A 401 -3.00 -44.83 -10.08
C GLN A 401 -2.52 -44.23 -8.76
N SER A 402 -2.25 -45.10 -7.79
CA SER A 402 -1.59 -44.76 -6.52
C SER A 402 -0.36 -45.65 -6.36
N VAL A 403 0.79 -45.06 -6.05
CA VAL A 403 2.07 -45.78 -5.95
C VAL A 403 2.79 -45.40 -4.67
N ILE A 404 3.27 -46.42 -3.95
CA ILE A 404 4.23 -46.29 -2.86
C ILE A 404 5.53 -46.93 -3.33
N ALA A 405 6.60 -46.14 -3.40
CA ALA A 405 7.94 -46.58 -3.81
C ALA A 405 8.91 -46.45 -2.62
N ALA A 406 9.64 -47.52 -2.33
CA ALA A 406 10.71 -47.55 -1.33
C ALA A 406 11.63 -48.75 -1.63
N ASN A 407 12.89 -48.69 -1.19
CA ASN A 407 13.83 -49.81 -1.33
C ASN A 407 13.38 -51.06 -0.55
N VAL A 408 12.66 -50.89 0.56
CA VAL A 408 12.07 -51.97 1.38
C VAL A 408 10.75 -51.47 1.97
N LYS A 409 9.70 -52.31 1.96
CA LYS A 409 8.38 -52.01 2.56
C LYS A 409 8.16 -52.91 3.77
N ASN A 410 8.49 -52.42 4.96
CA ASN A 410 8.44 -53.22 6.19
C ASN A 410 7.18 -52.95 7.02
N PHE A 411 6.67 -54.02 7.65
CA PHE A 411 5.96 -53.93 8.93
C PHE A 411 6.96 -54.21 10.06
N TRP A 412 6.81 -53.54 11.19
CA TRP A 412 7.62 -53.80 12.39
C TRP A 412 6.76 -53.78 13.65
N MET A 413 7.25 -54.43 14.70
CA MET A 413 6.66 -54.40 16.05
C MET A 413 7.75 -54.63 17.11
N ASP A 414 7.52 -54.18 18.34
CA ASP A 414 8.36 -54.54 19.48
C ASP A 414 8.43 -56.07 19.66
N HIS A 415 9.58 -56.61 20.03
CA HIS A 415 9.71 -58.05 20.24
C HIS A 415 9.00 -58.46 21.55
N PRO A 416 7.93 -59.29 21.49
CA PRO A 416 6.97 -59.43 22.59
C PRO A 416 7.49 -60.19 23.82
N LYS A 417 8.77 -60.59 23.81
CA LYS A 417 9.47 -61.30 24.89
C LYS A 417 10.84 -60.71 25.21
N ASP A 418 11.28 -59.65 24.52
CA ASP A 418 12.60 -59.05 24.71
C ASP A 418 12.51 -57.54 24.44
N PRO A 419 12.43 -56.70 25.48
CA PRO A 419 12.24 -55.26 25.33
C PRO A 419 13.47 -54.54 24.74
N THR A 420 14.55 -55.26 24.43
CA THR A 420 15.74 -54.70 23.75
C THR A 420 15.73 -54.93 22.23
N LYS A 421 14.67 -55.55 21.69
CA LYS A 421 14.59 -55.97 20.27
C LYS A 421 13.27 -55.58 19.62
N GLU A 422 13.31 -55.48 18.30
CA GLU A 422 12.17 -55.32 17.40
C GLU A 422 12.11 -56.51 16.43
N ILE A 423 10.93 -56.79 15.89
CA ILE A 423 10.71 -57.75 14.80
C ILE A 423 10.33 -56.98 13.55
N TRP A 424 11.06 -57.18 12.47
CA TRP A 424 10.86 -56.53 11.17
C TRP A 424 10.54 -57.58 10.09
N TYR A 425 9.44 -57.39 9.37
CA TYR A 425 9.04 -58.22 8.24
C TYR A 425 8.89 -57.37 6.97
N ALA A 426 9.56 -57.79 5.90
CA ALA A 426 9.38 -57.19 4.57
C ALA A 426 8.10 -57.71 3.90
N SER A 427 7.40 -56.82 3.19
CA SER A 427 6.27 -57.16 2.34
C SER A 427 6.74 -58.04 1.18
N ILE A 428 5.94 -59.05 0.81
CA ILE A 428 6.20 -59.89 -0.35
C ILE A 428 6.07 -59.04 -1.62
N GLU A 429 7.04 -59.16 -2.53
CA GLU A 429 7.03 -58.50 -3.84
C GLU A 429 6.94 -59.54 -4.96
N GLY A 430 6.25 -59.18 -6.04
CA GLY A 430 6.11 -60.00 -7.24
C GLY A 430 6.07 -59.13 -8.51
N PRO A 431 6.23 -59.74 -9.69
CA PRO A 431 6.19 -59.03 -10.98
C PRO A 431 4.77 -58.61 -11.40
N GLU A 432 3.77 -58.86 -10.55
CA GLU A 432 2.33 -58.73 -10.82
C GLU A 432 1.60 -58.13 -9.62
N ALA A 433 0.43 -57.52 -9.85
CA ALA A 433 -0.40 -56.94 -8.80
C ALA A 433 -1.41 -57.97 -8.24
N ALA A 434 -0.89 -59.08 -7.71
CA ALA A 434 -1.70 -60.21 -7.23
C ALA A 434 -2.43 -59.94 -5.90
N ALA A 435 -3.53 -60.68 -5.70
CA ALA A 435 -4.12 -60.94 -4.40
C ALA A 435 -4.00 -62.44 -4.08
N TYR A 436 -4.05 -62.78 -2.79
CA TYR A 436 -4.08 -64.18 -2.35
C TYR A 436 -5.08 -64.39 -1.22
N GLU A 437 -5.69 -65.58 -1.20
CA GLU A 437 -6.47 -66.10 -0.09
C GLU A 437 -5.90 -67.47 0.28
N ARG A 438 -5.86 -67.81 1.57
CA ARG A 438 -5.29 -69.09 2.05
C ARG A 438 -6.01 -69.56 3.31
N GLY A 439 -5.98 -70.86 3.54
CA GLY A 439 -6.51 -71.45 4.76
C GLY A 439 -6.30 -72.95 4.81
N THR A 440 -6.97 -73.58 5.76
CA THR A 440 -7.03 -75.04 5.91
C THR A 440 -8.44 -75.49 5.55
N ALA A 441 -8.56 -76.59 4.80
CA ALA A 441 -9.82 -77.24 4.46
C ALA A 441 -9.77 -78.72 4.86
N GLN A 442 -10.93 -79.36 4.89
CA GLN A 442 -11.08 -80.76 5.29
C GLN A 442 -11.65 -81.55 4.12
N LEU A 443 -10.97 -82.62 3.69
CA LEU A 443 -11.57 -83.61 2.79
C LEU A 443 -12.67 -84.38 3.54
N VAL A 444 -13.78 -84.60 2.84
CA VAL A 444 -14.87 -85.47 3.28
C VAL A 444 -15.14 -86.46 2.15
N ASN A 445 -14.92 -87.75 2.41
CA ASN A 445 -14.98 -88.81 1.39
C ASN A 445 -14.12 -88.50 0.14
N GLY A 446 -12.90 -88.00 0.35
CA GLY A 446 -11.93 -87.73 -0.71
C GLY A 446 -12.17 -86.45 -1.52
N GLU A 447 -13.14 -85.61 -1.15
CA GLU A 447 -13.43 -84.37 -1.87
C GLU A 447 -13.67 -83.19 -0.91
N ALA A 448 -13.37 -81.98 -1.36
CA ALA A 448 -13.71 -80.73 -0.68
C ALA A 448 -14.02 -79.63 -1.70
N PHE A 449 -15.09 -78.87 -1.45
CA PHE A 449 -15.31 -77.58 -2.11
C PHE A 449 -14.95 -76.46 -1.14
N ILE A 450 -14.10 -75.55 -1.60
CA ILE A 450 -13.64 -74.39 -0.83
C ILE A 450 -14.23 -73.16 -1.51
N PRO A 451 -15.25 -72.51 -0.92
CA PRO A 451 -15.69 -71.21 -1.40
C PRO A 451 -14.58 -70.18 -1.13
N PHE A 452 -14.37 -69.27 -2.07
CA PHE A 452 -13.60 -68.06 -1.80
C PHE A 452 -14.47 -67.04 -1.07
N SER A 453 -13.80 -66.10 -0.39
CA SER A 453 -14.47 -64.94 0.15
C SER A 453 -15.05 -64.05 -0.96
N GLU A 454 -16.18 -63.38 -0.68
CA GLU A 454 -16.83 -62.43 -1.61
C GLU A 454 -15.85 -61.36 -2.11
N HIS A 455 -15.01 -60.83 -1.20
CA HIS A 455 -14.04 -59.79 -1.55
C HIS A 455 -12.95 -60.33 -2.50
N PHE A 456 -12.54 -61.60 -2.38
CA PHE A 456 -11.60 -62.22 -3.32
C PHE A 456 -12.23 -62.41 -4.70
N GLU A 457 -13.46 -62.93 -4.78
CA GLU A 457 -14.24 -63.06 -6.04
C GLU A 457 -14.35 -61.71 -6.77
N LEU A 458 -14.59 -60.62 -6.03
CA LEU A 458 -14.70 -59.27 -6.59
C LEU A 458 -13.38 -58.76 -7.17
N VAL A 459 -12.23 -58.97 -6.51
CA VAL A 459 -10.95 -58.34 -6.91
C VAL A 459 -10.10 -59.14 -7.89
N ILE A 460 -10.21 -60.48 -7.98
CA ILE A 460 -9.30 -61.29 -8.79
C ILE A 460 -9.77 -61.57 -10.22
N ASN A 461 -8.83 -61.73 -11.15
CA ASN A 461 -9.06 -62.30 -12.48
C ASN A 461 -8.89 -63.84 -12.44
N PRO A 462 -9.98 -64.63 -12.56
CA PRO A 462 -9.92 -66.08 -12.36
C PRO A 462 -9.06 -66.82 -13.40
N SER A 463 -8.83 -66.28 -14.59
CA SER A 463 -8.02 -66.95 -15.62
C SER A 463 -6.53 -67.00 -15.27
N THR A 464 -6.07 -66.11 -14.38
CA THR A 464 -4.69 -66.05 -13.89
C THR A 464 -4.43 -66.95 -12.68
N MET A 465 -5.47 -67.62 -12.17
CA MET A 465 -5.44 -68.22 -10.84
C MET A 465 -4.60 -69.50 -10.75
N THR A 466 -3.61 -69.48 -9.86
CA THR A 466 -2.76 -70.61 -9.46
C THR A 466 -3.10 -71.03 -8.03
N ILE A 467 -3.10 -72.35 -7.77
CA ILE A 467 -3.45 -72.93 -6.48
C ILE A 467 -2.29 -73.81 -6.00
N ASN A 468 -1.83 -73.58 -4.77
CA ASN A 468 -0.94 -74.49 -4.05
C ASN A 468 -1.76 -75.30 -3.04
N LEU A 469 -1.49 -76.60 -2.90
CA LEU A 469 -2.16 -77.51 -1.98
C LEU A 469 -1.13 -78.34 -1.18
N THR A 470 -1.34 -78.48 0.13
CA THR A 470 -0.46 -79.25 1.03
C THR A 470 -1.29 -80.24 1.86
N PRO A 471 -1.24 -81.54 1.57
CA PRO A 471 -1.94 -82.56 2.37
C PRO A 471 -1.45 -82.60 3.83
N GLY A 472 -2.37 -82.63 4.78
CA GLY A 472 -2.09 -82.78 6.22
C GLY A 472 -2.02 -84.22 6.71
N SER A 473 -2.11 -85.23 5.83
CA SER A 473 -1.95 -86.65 6.19
C SER A 473 -0.76 -87.30 5.47
N ALA A 474 0.05 -88.03 6.23
CA ALA A 474 1.09 -88.92 5.68
C ALA A 474 0.53 -90.10 4.86
N SER A 475 -0.78 -90.39 4.97
CA SER A 475 -1.47 -91.39 4.13
C SER A 475 -1.92 -90.85 2.77
N SER A 476 -1.71 -89.55 2.49
CA SER A 476 -2.12 -88.92 1.24
C SER A 476 -1.29 -89.42 0.07
N GLU A 477 -1.93 -90.07 -0.91
CA GLU A 477 -1.31 -90.37 -2.22
C GLU A 477 -1.33 -89.17 -3.19
N GLY A 478 -1.80 -88.00 -2.72
CA GLY A 478 -1.84 -86.72 -3.41
C GLY A 478 -3.25 -86.16 -3.56
N ILE A 479 -3.34 -84.84 -3.78
CA ILE A 479 -4.60 -84.11 -3.98
C ILE A 479 -4.46 -83.19 -5.20
N ALA A 480 -5.55 -82.99 -5.94
CA ALA A 480 -5.58 -82.16 -7.15
C ALA A 480 -6.81 -81.25 -7.17
N VAL A 481 -6.66 -80.08 -7.79
CA VAL A 481 -7.80 -79.19 -8.08
C VAL A 481 -8.48 -79.68 -9.35
N ILE A 482 -9.74 -80.10 -9.24
CA ILE A 482 -10.56 -80.58 -10.38
C ILE A 482 -11.51 -79.51 -10.93
N GLU A 483 -11.74 -78.43 -10.18
CA GLU A 483 -12.53 -77.27 -10.61
C GLU A 483 -11.88 -75.98 -10.09
N LYS A 484 -11.75 -74.98 -10.97
CA LYS A 484 -11.33 -73.61 -10.64
C LYS A 484 -12.38 -72.64 -11.14
N SER A 485 -12.94 -71.82 -10.26
CA SER A 485 -13.92 -70.78 -10.59
C SER A 485 -13.61 -69.49 -9.84
N ALA A 486 -14.29 -68.39 -10.19
CA ALA A 486 -14.23 -67.15 -9.41
C ALA A 486 -14.74 -67.30 -7.96
N LYS A 487 -15.57 -68.33 -7.70
CA LYS A 487 -16.29 -68.55 -6.44
C LYS A 487 -15.61 -69.54 -5.50
N GLY A 488 -14.55 -70.20 -5.96
CA GLY A 488 -13.92 -71.26 -5.20
C GLY A 488 -13.27 -72.33 -6.05
N ILE A 489 -12.70 -73.32 -5.35
CA ILE A 489 -12.02 -74.48 -5.93
C ILE A 489 -12.64 -75.78 -5.41
N ARG A 490 -12.62 -76.82 -6.25
CA ARG A 490 -12.94 -78.19 -5.85
C ARG A 490 -11.67 -79.03 -5.86
N VAL A 491 -11.32 -79.58 -4.71
CA VAL A 491 -10.14 -80.40 -4.48
C VAL A 491 -10.57 -81.84 -4.31
N LYS A 492 -9.86 -82.77 -4.96
CA LYS A 492 -10.11 -84.20 -4.88
C LYS A 492 -8.81 -84.96 -4.63
N GLU A 493 -8.90 -85.99 -3.79
CA GLU A 493 -7.82 -86.93 -3.54
C GLU A 493 -7.58 -87.84 -4.76
N LEU A 494 -6.31 -88.12 -5.03
CA LEU A 494 -5.89 -89.04 -6.08
C LEU A 494 -6.12 -90.51 -5.67
N ARG A 495 -6.33 -91.38 -6.66
CA ARG A 495 -6.48 -92.84 -6.49
C ARG A 495 -7.69 -93.24 -5.65
N GLN A 496 -7.51 -93.59 -4.36
CA GLN A 496 -8.56 -94.25 -3.57
C GLN A 496 -9.71 -93.33 -3.17
N GLY A 497 -9.52 -92.00 -3.23
CA GLY A 497 -10.61 -91.01 -3.28
C GLY A 497 -11.59 -91.09 -2.13
N LYS A 498 -11.10 -91.36 -0.90
CA LYS A 498 -11.92 -91.57 0.31
C LYS A 498 -11.32 -90.92 1.56
N GLY A 499 -10.22 -90.19 1.42
CA GLY A 499 -9.52 -89.50 2.49
C GLY A 499 -10.43 -88.56 3.27
N ASN A 500 -10.22 -88.55 4.60
CA ASN A 500 -10.93 -87.69 5.55
C ASN A 500 -9.91 -86.95 6.43
N TYR A 501 -9.02 -86.17 5.81
CA TYR A 501 -7.98 -85.38 6.49
C TYR A 501 -7.98 -83.91 6.06
N SER A 502 -7.36 -83.07 6.87
CA SER A 502 -7.17 -81.65 6.57
C SER A 502 -6.03 -81.43 5.57
N PHE A 503 -6.09 -80.32 4.84
CA PHE A 503 -5.03 -79.87 3.95
C PHE A 503 -5.01 -78.35 3.91
N ASP A 504 -3.83 -77.77 3.76
CA ASP A 504 -3.68 -76.33 3.55
C ASP A 504 -3.78 -76.00 2.06
N TRP A 505 -4.31 -74.82 1.76
CA TRP A 505 -4.45 -74.30 0.42
C TRP A 505 -4.09 -72.82 0.35
N GLU A 506 -3.54 -72.40 -0.78
CA GLU A 506 -3.30 -71.01 -1.11
C GLU A 506 -3.72 -70.77 -2.56
N ALA A 507 -4.64 -69.83 -2.78
CA ALA A 507 -5.04 -69.34 -4.09
C ALA A 507 -4.38 -67.99 -4.35
N LYS A 508 -3.72 -67.84 -5.52
CA LYS A 508 -3.09 -66.61 -5.99
C LYS A 508 -3.59 -66.25 -7.38
N ALA A 509 -3.95 -65.00 -7.60
CA ALA A 509 -4.43 -64.49 -8.88
C ALA A 509 -4.14 -62.99 -9.03
N VAL A 510 -3.93 -62.54 -10.26
CA VAL A 510 -3.80 -61.11 -10.60
C VAL A 510 -5.11 -60.39 -10.34
N ARG A 511 -5.07 -59.16 -9.81
CA ARG A 511 -6.28 -58.36 -9.61
C ARG A 511 -6.85 -57.84 -10.93
N LYS A 512 -8.18 -57.82 -11.06
CA LYS A 512 -8.91 -57.27 -12.21
C LYS A 512 -8.50 -55.82 -12.46
N GLY A 513 -8.19 -55.47 -13.71
CA GLY A 513 -7.76 -54.14 -14.12
C GLY A 513 -6.27 -53.84 -13.88
N TYR A 514 -5.48 -54.85 -13.50
CA TYR A 514 -4.02 -54.74 -13.28
C TYR A 514 -3.22 -55.83 -14.03
N GLU A 515 -3.84 -56.52 -14.98
CA GLU A 515 -3.24 -57.59 -15.78
C GLU A 515 -2.01 -57.11 -16.58
N ASP A 516 -2.02 -55.87 -17.06
CA ASP A 516 -0.92 -55.24 -17.81
C ASP A 516 0.18 -54.61 -16.92
N TYR A 517 0.26 -54.99 -15.63
CA TYR A 517 1.25 -54.43 -14.71
C TYR A 517 2.69 -54.74 -15.17
N LYS A 518 3.52 -53.70 -15.28
CA LYS A 518 4.93 -53.82 -15.68
C LYS A 518 5.86 -53.64 -14.49
N ALA A 519 6.63 -54.69 -14.18
CA ALA A 519 7.72 -54.66 -13.21
C ALA A 519 8.96 -53.88 -13.74
N VAL A 520 9.23 -53.96 -15.05
CA VAL A 520 10.30 -53.22 -15.72
C VAL A 520 9.71 -52.03 -16.48
N ARG A 521 10.24 -50.83 -16.24
CA ARG A 521 9.72 -49.55 -16.74
C ARG A 521 10.83 -48.67 -17.28
N ILE A 522 10.48 -47.70 -18.14
CA ILE A 522 11.45 -46.72 -18.67
C ILE A 522 11.82 -45.74 -17.56
N LYS A 523 13.11 -45.72 -17.18
CA LYS A 523 13.65 -44.84 -16.13
C LYS A 523 13.38 -43.37 -16.47
N GLY A 524 12.76 -42.64 -15.54
CA GLY A 524 12.49 -41.20 -15.68
C GLY A 524 11.24 -40.83 -16.49
N LEU A 525 10.56 -41.79 -17.13
CA LEU A 525 9.28 -41.55 -17.82
C LEU A 525 8.09 -41.84 -16.88
N GLU A 526 8.14 -42.99 -16.21
CA GLU A 526 7.10 -43.50 -15.29
C GLU A 526 7.50 -43.38 -13.81
N THR A 527 8.67 -42.79 -13.54
CA THR A 527 9.14 -42.46 -12.19
C THR A 527 8.86 -40.98 -11.92
N PRO A 528 8.25 -40.60 -10.79
CA PRO A 528 8.06 -39.19 -10.44
C PRO A 528 9.38 -38.43 -10.44
N THR A 529 9.45 -37.39 -11.25
CA THR A 529 10.53 -36.41 -11.19
C THR A 529 9.97 -35.13 -10.58
N PRO A 530 10.60 -34.53 -9.56
CA PRO A 530 10.18 -33.23 -9.07
C PRO A 530 10.18 -32.20 -10.21
N VAL A 531 9.10 -31.43 -10.34
CA VAL A 531 8.97 -30.42 -11.42
C VAL A 531 10.09 -29.39 -11.36
N ARG A 532 10.54 -29.07 -10.13
CA ARG A 532 11.70 -28.23 -9.84
C ARG A 532 12.21 -28.60 -8.45
N ILE A 533 13.52 -28.76 -8.29
CA ILE A 533 14.20 -28.73 -6.98
C ILE A 533 15.02 -27.43 -6.98
N PRO A 534 14.96 -26.61 -5.92
CA PRO A 534 15.89 -25.48 -5.77
C PRO A 534 17.34 -25.97 -5.89
N SER A 535 18.10 -25.39 -6.82
CA SER A 535 19.52 -25.71 -7.01
C SER A 535 20.38 -25.42 -5.77
N SER A 536 19.88 -24.51 -4.93
CA SER A 536 20.37 -24.20 -3.59
C SER A 536 19.17 -23.93 -2.69
N ILE A 537 19.31 -24.21 -1.39
CA ILE A 537 18.47 -23.56 -0.37
C ILE A 537 18.89 -22.08 -0.37
N PRO A 538 17.95 -21.10 -0.28
CA PRO A 538 18.32 -19.69 -0.21
C PRO A 538 19.38 -19.43 0.86
N GLU A 539 20.50 -18.81 0.49
CA GLU A 539 21.55 -18.53 1.45
C GLU A 539 21.06 -17.53 2.50
N VAL A 540 21.28 -17.88 3.76
CA VAL A 540 20.85 -17.07 4.91
C VAL A 540 21.82 -15.90 5.16
N ASN A 541 22.95 -15.82 4.45
CA ASN A 541 24.06 -14.92 4.79
C ASN A 541 24.00 -13.55 4.10
N GLU A 542 23.75 -13.49 2.78
CA GLU A 542 23.94 -12.25 1.99
C GLU A 542 23.08 -11.05 2.43
N ALA A 543 21.95 -11.30 3.11
CA ALA A 543 21.07 -10.24 3.62
C ALA A 543 21.52 -9.63 4.96
N PHE A 544 22.42 -10.29 5.70
CA PHE A 544 22.79 -9.88 7.07
C PHE A 544 24.21 -9.31 7.19
N GLU A 545 25.13 -9.61 6.26
CA GLU A 545 26.51 -9.07 6.28
C GLU A 545 26.64 -7.55 6.03
N ARG A 546 25.52 -6.82 5.89
CA ARG A 546 25.49 -5.35 5.70
C ARG A 546 24.86 -4.57 6.86
N LEU A 547 24.61 -5.21 8.00
CA LEU A 547 23.95 -4.60 9.16
C LEU A 547 24.87 -4.41 10.38
N ASP A 548 26.18 -4.64 10.20
CA ASP A 548 27.25 -4.41 11.18
C ASP A 548 27.88 -3.00 11.03
#